data_AF-A0A965IBC2-F1
#
_entry.id   AF-A0A965IBC2-F1
#
_cell.length_a   1.000
_cell.length_b   1.000
_cell.length_c   1.000
_cell.angle_alpha   90.00
_cell.angle_beta   90.00
_cell.angle_gamma   90.00
#
_symmetry.space_group_name_H-M   'P 1'
#
loop_
_entity.id
_entity.type
_entity.pdbx_description
1 polymer ?
#
loop_
_entity_poly.entity_id
_entity_poly.type
_entity_poly.pdbx_seq_one_letter_code
_entity_poly.pdbx_strand_id
1 'polypeptide(L)'
;MDLVITVCDNAAGEVCPYWPGQPATAHWGYADPSEAGGTDAEKLEAFKQTLHQIKRRLDIFMSLPLTSLSKMALEKTARELAKK
;
A
#
# COMPACT_ATOMS: atom_id res chain seq x y z
N MET A 1 -10.29 -12.98 3.23
CA MET A 1 -9.27 -11.93 3.03
C MET A 1 -8.38 -12.42 1.91
N ASP A 2 -8.30 -11.67 0.80
CA ASP A 2 -7.63 -12.15 -0.42
C ASP A 2 -6.25 -11.50 -0.64
N LEU A 3 -6.07 -10.28 -0.14
CA LEU A 3 -4.85 -9.47 -0.28
C LEU A 3 -4.62 -8.62 0.97
N VAL A 4 -3.37 -8.55 1.42
CA VAL A 4 -2.89 -7.65 2.49
C VAL A 4 -1.83 -6.72 1.90
N ILE A 5 -1.95 -5.42 2.15
CA ILE A 5 -0.99 -4.42 1.70
C ILE A 5 -0.42 -3.72 2.94
N THR A 6 0.89 -3.84 3.16
CA THR A 6 1.61 -3.07 4.18
C THR A 6 2.10 -1.77 3.58
N VAL A 7 2.09 -0.67 4.35
CA VAL A 7 2.29 0.69 3.82
C VAL A 7 3.48 1.45 4.40
N CYS A 8 4.01 1.01 5.53
CA CYS A 8 5.25 1.51 6.10
C CYS A 8 6.28 0.37 6.19
N ASP A 9 7.57 0.71 6.14
CA ASP A 9 8.64 -0.28 6.22
C ASP A 9 8.62 -1.05 7.55
N ASN A 10 8.17 -0.39 8.62
CA ASN A 10 7.96 -1.04 9.91
C ASN A 10 6.93 -2.18 9.80
N ALA A 11 5.77 -1.91 9.18
CA ALA A 11 4.75 -2.93 8.94
C ALA A 11 5.19 -4.00 7.92
N ALA A 12 6.14 -3.70 7.04
CA ALA A 12 6.70 -4.66 6.10
C ALA A 12 7.69 -5.64 6.77
N GLY A 13 8.46 -5.14 7.74
CA GLY A 13 9.47 -5.91 8.50
C GLY A 13 8.91 -6.62 9.73
N GLU A 14 7.72 -6.25 10.20
CA GLU A 14 7.03 -6.93 11.28
C GLU A 14 6.59 -8.35 10.89
N VAL A 15 6.60 -9.26 11.87
CA VAL A 15 6.02 -10.58 11.71
C VAL A 15 4.54 -10.40 11.42
N CYS A 16 4.14 -10.63 10.17
CA CYS A 16 2.75 -10.56 9.77
C CYS A 16 1.90 -11.45 10.69
N PRO A 17 0.76 -10.95 11.22
CA PRO A 17 -0.15 -11.78 12.00
C PRO A 17 -0.53 -13.05 11.21
N TYR A 18 -0.83 -14.13 11.93
CA TYR A 18 -1.38 -15.30 11.27
C TYR A 18 -2.73 -14.96 10.65
N TRP A 19 -2.75 -14.96 9.31
CA TRP A 19 -3.98 -14.75 8.53
C TRP A 19 -4.48 -16.11 8.02
N PRO A 20 -5.62 -16.60 8.51
CA PRO A 20 -6.23 -17.82 7.98
C PRO A 20 -6.44 -17.71 6.45
N GLY A 21 -6.05 -18.75 5.72
CA GLY A 21 -6.12 -18.78 4.25
C GLY A 21 -4.90 -18.18 3.52
N GLN A 22 -3.91 -17.64 4.26
CA GLN A 22 -2.66 -17.07 3.72
C GLN A 22 -2.92 -16.10 2.57
N PRO A 23 -3.52 -14.92 2.75
CA PRO A 23 -3.80 -13.99 1.66
C PRO A 23 -2.55 -13.64 0.85
N ALA A 24 -2.73 -13.17 -0.39
CA ALA A 24 -1.66 -12.52 -1.13
C ALA A 24 -1.10 -11.34 -0.32
N THR A 25 0.19 -11.02 -0.47
CA THR A 25 0.81 -9.90 0.26
C THR A 25 1.60 -8.97 -0.66
N ALA A 26 1.48 -7.67 -0.41
CA ALA A 26 2.29 -6.65 -1.08
C ALA A 26 2.71 -5.57 -0.08
N HIS A 27 3.78 -4.86 -0.43
CA HIS A 27 4.25 -3.72 0.34
C HIS A 27 4.27 -2.49 -0.56
N TRP A 28 3.57 -1.43 -0.15
CA TRP A 28 3.53 -0.12 -0.79
C TRP A 28 4.17 0.90 0.14
N GLY A 29 5.48 1.06 0.09
CA GLY A 29 6.18 2.03 0.93
C GLY A 29 5.73 3.46 0.63
N TYR A 30 5.49 4.22 1.71
CA TYR A 30 5.30 5.67 1.70
C TYR A 30 6.13 6.29 2.82
N ALA A 31 6.53 7.56 2.62
CA ALA A 31 7.07 8.35 3.71
C ALA A 31 6.01 8.53 4.81
N ASP A 32 6.41 8.36 6.06
CA ASP A 32 5.52 8.61 7.20
C ASP A 32 5.27 10.12 7.34
N PRO A 33 4.04 10.60 7.12
CA PRO A 33 3.75 12.02 7.20
C PRO A 33 3.74 12.54 8.64
N SER A 34 3.69 11.67 9.66
CA SER A 34 3.77 12.07 11.06
C SER A 34 5.21 12.39 11.51
N GLU A 35 6.19 11.81 10.83
CA GLU A 35 7.62 12.11 10.99
C GLU A 35 8.04 13.38 10.21
N ALA A 36 7.11 14.00 9.47
CA ALA A 36 7.36 15.29 8.83
C ALA A 36 7.57 16.37 9.90
N GLY A 37 8.80 16.85 10.03
CA GLY A 37 9.13 18.01 10.83
C GLY A 37 8.61 19.33 10.22
N GLY A 38 8.81 20.44 10.94
CA GLY A 38 8.49 21.77 10.46
C GLY A 38 7.14 22.31 10.93
N THR A 39 6.64 23.29 10.20
CA THR A 39 5.38 24.02 10.45
C THR A 39 4.15 23.15 10.21
N ASP A 40 3.01 23.56 10.75
CA ASP A 40 1.73 22.87 10.51
C ASP A 40 1.35 22.79 9.02
N ALA A 41 1.75 23.79 8.24
CA ALA A 41 1.55 23.80 6.80
C ALA A 41 2.39 22.72 6.08
N GLU A 42 3.65 22.54 6.48
CA GLU A 42 4.54 21.51 5.93
C GLU A 42 4.08 20.10 6.32
N LYS A 43 3.64 19.92 7.57
CA LYS A 43 3.01 18.67 8.02
C LYS A 43 1.77 18.35 7.20
N LEU A 44 0.85 19.31 7.07
CA LEU A 44 -0.37 19.13 6.28
C LEU A 44 -0.05 18.74 4.82
N GLU A 45 0.98 19.35 4.24
CA GLU A 45 1.42 19.01 2.89
C GLU A 45 1.99 17.59 2.80
N ALA A 46 2.79 17.14 3.78
CA ALA A 46 3.25 15.75 3.84
C ALA A 46 2.08 14.76 3.91
N PHE A 47 1.07 15.02 4.73
CA PHE A 47 -0.14 14.20 4.79
C PHE A 47 -0.89 14.16 3.45
N LYS A 48 -1.05 15.31 2.77
CA LYS A 48 -1.69 15.37 1.45
C LYS A 48 -0.90 14.58 0.40
N GLN A 49 0.42 14.66 0.40
CA GLN A 49 1.27 13.92 -0.52
C GLN A 49 1.13 12.42 -0.31
N THR A 50 1.15 11.94 0.93
CA THR A 50 0.94 10.52 1.24
C THR A 50 -0.48 10.07 0.83
N LEU A 51 -1.50 10.88 1.11
CA LEU A 51 -2.88 10.60 0.67
C LEU A 51 -2.99 10.47 -0.86
N HIS A 52 -2.41 11.41 -1.61
CA HIS A 52 -2.45 11.39 -3.08
C HIS A 52 -1.73 10.17 -3.65
N GLN A 53 -0.61 9.76 -3.07
CA GLN A 53 0.11 8.56 -3.50
C GLN A 53 -0.71 7.29 -3.26
N ILE A 54 -1.31 7.14 -2.07
CA ILE A 54 -2.20 6.02 -1.74
C ILE A 54 -3.38 6.00 -2.71
N LYS A 55 -4.06 7.14 -2.88
CA LYS A 55 -5.22 7.25 -3.76
C LYS A 55 -4.88 6.85 -5.20
N ARG A 56 -3.75 7.34 -5.74
CA ARG A 56 -3.32 7.01 -7.11
C ARG A 56 -3.12 5.51 -7.30
N ARG A 57 -2.46 4.84 -6.35
CA ARG A 57 -2.23 3.38 -6.45
C ARG A 57 -3.54 2.60 -6.32
N LEU A 58 -4.44 3.02 -5.42
CA LEU A 58 -5.76 2.42 -5.27
C LEU A 58 -6.63 2.58 -6.52
N ASP A 59 -6.68 3.79 -7.09
CA ASP A 59 -7.46 4.08 -8.30
C ASP A 59 -6.99 3.20 -9.47
N ILE A 60 -5.67 3.04 -9.63
CA ILE A 60 -5.11 2.12 -10.64
C ILE A 60 -5.50 0.68 -10.32
N PHE A 61 -5.32 0.23 -9.08
CA PHE A 61 -5.61 -1.14 -8.67
C PHE A 61 -7.09 -1.51 -8.91
N MET A 62 -8.02 -0.61 -8.58
CA MET A 62 -9.46 -0.81 -8.76
C MET A 62 -9.90 -0.74 -10.22
N SER A 63 -9.12 -0.11 -11.10
CA SER A 63 -9.41 -0.05 -12.54
C SER A 63 -9.07 -1.34 -13.29
N LEU A 64 -8.44 -2.32 -12.63
CA LEU A 64 -8.00 -3.55 -13.27
C LEU A 64 -9.17 -4.55 -13.42
N PRO A 65 -9.27 -5.27 -14.55
CA PRO A 65 -10.32 -6.25 -14.77
C PRO A 65 -10.16 -7.43 -13.78
N LEU A 66 -11.14 -7.57 -12.88
CA LEU A 66 -11.16 -8.55 -11.80
C LEU A 66 -11.40 -10.00 -12.26
N THR A 67 -11.76 -10.21 -13.52
CA THR A 67 -12.33 -11.48 -14.03
C THR A 67 -11.34 -12.64 -14.19
N SER A 68 -10.05 -12.48 -13.88
CA SER A 68 -9.07 -13.57 -13.94
C SER A 68 -7.97 -13.50 -12.88
N LEU A 69 -8.20 -12.81 -11.76
CA LEU A 69 -7.17 -12.61 -10.76
C LEU A 69 -7.08 -13.82 -9.83
N SER A 70 -6.26 -14.79 -10.22
CA SER A 70 -5.74 -15.77 -9.26
C SER A 70 -5.00 -15.03 -8.14
N LYS A 71 -4.88 -15.66 -6.97
CA LYS A 71 -4.09 -15.13 -5.83
C LYS A 71 -2.69 -14.65 -6.25
N MET A 72 -2.02 -15.38 -7.15
CA MET A 72 -0.72 -14.99 -7.71
C MET A 72 -0.80 -13.73 -8.57
N ALA A 73 -1.87 -13.54 -9.35
CA ALA A 73 -2.07 -12.35 -10.15
C ALA A 73 -2.35 -11.13 -9.26
N LEU A 74 -3.17 -11.26 -8.21
CA LEU A 74 -3.37 -10.21 -7.21
C LEU A 74 -2.06 -9.77 -6.57
N GLU A 75 -1.25 -10.73 -6.14
CA GLU A 75 0.02 -10.46 -5.51
C GLU A 75 0.99 -9.74 -6.46
N LYS A 76 1.14 -10.27 -7.69
CA LYS A 76 2.01 -9.70 -8.71
C LYS A 76 1.61 -8.27 -9.05
N THR A 77 0.34 -8.05 -9.34
CA THR A 77 -0.21 -6.74 -9.66
C THR A 77 0.02 -5.75 -8.52
N ALA A 78 -0.29 -6.13 -7.28
CA ALA A 78 -0.08 -5.27 -6.13
C ALA A 78 1.42 -4.94 -5.95
N ARG A 79 2.33 -5.90 -6.12
CA ARG A 79 3.78 -5.66 -6.06
C ARG A 79 4.29 -4.77 -7.20
N GLU A 80 3.70 -4.84 -8.39
CA GLU A 80 4.06 -3.98 -9.52
C GLU A 80 3.67 -2.52 -9.28
N LEU A 81 2.51 -2.28 -8.65
CA LEU A 81 2.06 -0.93 -8.29
C LEU A 81 2.92 -0.27 -7.21
N ALA A 82 3.62 -1.06 -6.39
CA ALA A 82 4.58 -0.54 -5.41
C ALA A 82 5.72 0.25 -6.06
N LYS A 83 6.04 -0.05 -7.33
CA LYS A 83 7.14 0.56 -8.08
C LYS A 83 6.72 1.84 -8.84
N LYS A 84 5.43 2.20 -8.78
CA LYS A 84 4.86 3.40 -9.42
C LYS A 84 4.58 4.49 -8.40
#